data_AF-A0A7V9B316-F1
#
_entry.id   AF-A0A7V9B316-F1
#
_cell.length_a   1.000
_cell.length_b   1.000
_cell.length_c   1.000
_cell.angle_alpha   90.00
_cell.angle_beta   90.00
_cell.angle_gamma   90.00
#
_symmetry.space_group_name_H-M   'P 1'
#
loop_
_entity.id
_entity.type
_entity.pdbx_description
1 polymer ?
#
loop_
_entity_poly.entity_id
_entity_poly.type
_entity_poly.pdbx_seq_one_letter_code
_entity_poly.pdbx_strand_id
1 'polypeptide(L)'
;MIGPLLAVASFAAMEGVSYATHRWVMHGRAIAWHRSHHAPARGRFERNDLFPVCFSALGIALFVLAATGAAAALWWVAGGVTAYGALYLFVHDVYIHRRLPVSVPRLGYLEWLRESHRRHHVGSGEPYGMLLPLVRRGRASVTSARDPLDRTVRRASTR
;
A
#
# COMPACT_ATOMS: atom_id res chain seq x y z
N MET A 1 -29.29 8.77 5.46
CA MET A 1 -28.54 7.49 5.51
C MET A 1 -27.50 7.32 4.38
N ILE A 2 -27.26 8.31 3.52
CA ILE A 2 -26.34 8.18 2.36
C ILE A 2 -24.86 8.28 2.75
N GLY A 3 -24.53 9.06 3.79
CA GLY A 3 -23.14 9.30 4.23
C GLY A 3 -22.31 8.03 4.46
N PRO A 4 -22.71 7.12 5.37
CA PRO A 4 -21.97 5.88 5.60
C PRO A 4 -21.77 5.03 4.34
N LEU A 5 -22.75 5.01 3.43
CA LEU A 5 -22.63 4.31 2.14
C LEU A 5 -21.54 4.94 1.26
N LEU A 6 -21.43 6.27 1.25
CA LEU A 6 -20.34 6.96 0.55
C LEU A 6 -18.97 6.62 1.14
N ALA A 7 -18.86 6.49 2.46
CA ALA A 7 -17.62 6.09 3.11
C ALA A 7 -17.22 4.66 2.72
N VAL A 8 -18.15 3.71 2.78
CA VAL A 8 -17.90 2.32 2.36
C VAL A 8 -17.55 2.23 0.87
N ALA A 9 -18.30 2.94 0.01
CA ALA A 9 -18.03 2.97 -1.42
C ALA A 9 -16.65 3.57 -1.73
N SER A 10 -16.28 4.66 -1.05
CA SER A 10 -14.97 5.30 -1.22
C SER A 10 -13.83 4.41 -0.72
N PHE A 11 -14.02 3.74 0.42
CA PHE A 11 -13.07 2.75 0.94
C PHE A 11 -12.85 1.61 -0.06
N ALA A 12 -13.92 1.05 -0.64
CA ALA A 12 -13.81 -0.04 -1.61
C ALA A 12 -13.16 0.44 -2.93
N ALA A 13 -13.54 1.63 -3.41
CA ALA A 13 -12.96 2.23 -4.62
C ALA A 13 -11.45 2.49 -4.49
N MET A 14 -10.96 2.77 -3.28
CA MET A 14 -9.54 2.99 -3.03
C MET A 14 -8.65 1.78 -3.36
N GLU A 15 -9.16 0.56 -3.34
CA GLU A 15 -8.40 -0.59 -3.84
C GLU A 15 -8.09 -0.47 -5.34
N GLY A 16 -9.06 0.00 -6.13
CA GLY A 16 -8.84 0.28 -7.55
C GLY A 16 -7.87 1.43 -7.75
N VAL A 17 -7.98 2.50 -6.95
CA VAL A 17 -7.08 3.66 -7.01
C VAL A 17 -5.65 3.27 -6.61
N SER A 18 -5.48 2.48 -5.55
CA SER A 18 -4.17 2.03 -5.08
C SER A 18 -3.51 1.10 -6.08
N TYR A 19 -4.26 0.14 -6.63
CA TYR A 19 -3.82 -0.73 -7.72
C TYR A 19 -3.35 0.09 -8.93
N ALA A 20 -4.18 1.03 -9.38
CA ALA A 20 -3.90 1.87 -10.54
C ALA A 20 -2.63 2.71 -10.33
N THR A 21 -2.53 3.31 -9.15
CA THR A 21 -1.38 4.12 -8.76
C THR A 21 -0.13 3.27 -8.71
N HIS A 22 -0.19 2.10 -8.07
CA HIS A 22 0.94 1.20 -7.95
C HIS A 22 1.43 0.72 -9.32
N ARG A 23 0.52 0.28 -10.19
CA ARG A 23 0.84 -0.24 -11.53
C ARG A 23 1.35 0.83 -12.50
N TRP A 24 0.65 1.95 -12.63
CA TRP A 24 0.93 2.92 -13.71
C TRP A 24 1.73 4.13 -13.25
N VAL A 25 1.70 4.46 -11.96
CA VAL A 25 2.43 5.60 -11.40
C VAL A 25 3.72 5.13 -10.76
N MET A 26 3.63 4.26 -9.75
CA MET A 26 4.79 3.80 -8.99
C MET A 26 5.71 2.92 -9.83
N HIS A 27 5.17 2.00 -10.64
CA HIS A 27 5.94 1.19 -11.59
C HIS A 27 6.11 1.83 -12.98
N GLY A 28 5.63 3.06 -13.15
CA GLY A 28 5.76 3.84 -14.38
C GLY A 28 6.51 5.14 -14.15
N ARG A 29 5.79 6.27 -14.22
CA ARG A 29 6.39 7.62 -14.22
C ARG A 29 7.14 7.99 -12.93
N ALA A 30 6.75 7.43 -11.78
CA ALA A 30 7.32 7.73 -10.46
C ALA A 30 8.21 6.59 -9.93
N ILE A 31 8.73 5.75 -10.83
CA ILE A 31 9.60 4.62 -10.48
C ILE A 31 10.87 5.04 -9.72
N ALA A 32 11.35 6.26 -9.91
CA ALA A 32 12.48 6.80 -9.15
C ALA A 32 12.22 6.88 -7.64
N TRP A 33 10.95 7.04 -7.21
CA TRP A 33 10.56 7.01 -5.80
C TRP A 33 10.33 5.57 -5.33
N HIS A 34 9.60 4.79 -6.13
CA HIS A 34 9.21 3.43 -5.75
C HIS A 34 10.37 2.43 -5.76
N ARG A 35 11.42 2.64 -6.56
CA ARG A 35 12.63 1.78 -6.54
C ARG A 35 13.27 1.65 -5.17
N SER A 36 13.17 2.68 -4.31
CA SER A 36 13.73 2.58 -2.95
C SER A 36 13.05 1.50 -2.12
N HIS A 37 11.79 1.20 -2.43
CA HIS A 37 10.97 0.19 -1.77
C HIS A 37 11.30 -1.24 -2.20
N HIS A 38 11.63 -1.42 -3.48
CA HIS A 38 12.04 -2.72 -4.02
C HIS A 38 13.47 -3.11 -3.61
N ALA A 39 14.29 -2.13 -3.26
CA ALA A 39 15.64 -2.36 -2.78
C ALA A 39 15.66 -2.70 -1.27
N PRO A 40 16.72 -3.37 -0.77
CA PRO A 40 16.89 -3.57 0.67
C PRO A 40 16.87 -2.23 1.42
N ALA A 41 16.01 -2.13 2.44
CA ALA A 41 15.83 -0.91 3.21
C ALA A 41 17.14 -0.43 3.86
N ARG A 42 17.49 0.85 3.62
CA ARG A 42 18.71 1.51 4.11
C ARG A 42 18.50 2.37 5.37
N GLY A 43 17.28 2.40 5.91
CA GLY A 43 16.94 3.25 7.06
C GLY A 43 15.47 3.16 7.44
N ARG A 44 15.00 4.12 8.25
CA ARG A 44 13.58 4.24 8.64
C ARG A 44 12.72 4.82 7.52
N PHE A 45 13.27 5.78 6.78
CA PHE A 45 12.57 6.51 5.71
C PHE A 45 13.09 6.13 4.33
N GLU A 46 12.19 6.17 3.36
CA GLU A 46 12.44 5.89 1.95
C GLU A 46 11.80 6.94 1.05
N ARG A 47 12.30 7.10 -0.18
CA ARG A 47 11.66 8.00 -1.15
C ARG A 47 10.24 7.55 -1.48
N ASN A 48 9.96 6.25 -1.34
CA ASN A 48 8.63 5.70 -1.44
C ASN A 48 7.63 6.31 -0.44
N ASP A 49 8.09 6.85 0.69
CA ASP A 49 7.23 7.50 1.70
C ASP A 49 6.58 8.79 1.18
N LEU A 50 7.03 9.33 0.04
CA LEU A 50 6.37 10.43 -0.64
C LEU A 50 4.95 10.05 -1.11
N PHE A 51 4.69 8.78 -1.45
CA PHE A 51 3.35 8.35 -1.86
C PHE A 51 2.33 8.47 -0.72
N PRO A 52 2.51 7.86 0.46
CA PRO A 52 1.56 8.04 1.56
C PRO A 52 1.44 9.51 1.97
N VAL A 53 2.50 10.32 1.92
CA VAL A 53 2.40 11.77 2.16
C VAL A 53 1.47 12.45 1.15
N CYS A 54 1.60 12.19 -0.15
CA CYS A 54 0.70 12.73 -1.17
C CYS A 54 -0.76 12.29 -0.98
N PHE A 55 -0.99 11.01 -0.64
CA PHE A 55 -2.34 10.51 -0.37
C PHE A 55 -2.94 11.11 0.90
N SER A 56 -2.15 11.30 1.95
CA SER A 56 -2.58 11.99 3.17
C SER A 56 -2.94 13.45 2.87
N ALA A 57 -2.14 14.17 2.09
CA ALA A 57 -2.44 15.54 1.68
C ALA A 57 -3.77 15.63 0.90
N LEU A 58 -4.02 14.68 0.00
CA LEU A 58 -5.30 14.58 -0.71
C LEU A 58 -6.47 14.34 0.25
N GLY A 59 -6.33 13.41 1.20
CA GLY A 59 -7.34 13.14 2.22
C GLY A 59 -7.64 14.37 3.09
N ILE A 60 -6.61 15.08 3.53
CA ILE A 60 -6.73 16.34 4.29
C ILE A 60 -7.47 17.39 3.45
N ALA A 61 -7.11 17.55 2.18
CA ALA A 61 -7.79 18.49 1.29
C ALA A 61 -9.30 18.18 1.16
N LEU A 62 -9.68 16.89 1.08
CA LEU A 62 -11.09 16.50 1.05
C LEU A 62 -11.83 16.89 2.35
N PHE A 63 -11.19 16.71 3.52
CA PHE A 63 -11.78 17.15 4.79
C PHE A 63 -11.91 18.68 4.87
N VAL A 64 -10.91 19.42 4.42
CA VAL A 64 -10.95 20.89 4.39
C VAL A 64 -12.10 21.37 3.49
N LEU A 65 -12.23 20.82 2.28
CA LEU A 65 -13.33 21.16 1.37
C LEU A 65 -14.71 20.76 1.91
N ALA A 66 -14.79 19.66 2.67
CA ALA A 66 -16.02 19.30 3.36
C ALA A 66 -16.35 20.32 4.47
N ALA A 67 -15.34 20.78 5.21
CA ALA A 67 -15.50 21.70 6.33
C ALA A 67 -15.88 23.13 5.91
N THR A 68 -15.54 23.57 4.69
CA THR A 68 -15.97 24.87 4.16
C THR A 68 -17.45 24.89 3.74
N GLY A 69 -18.19 23.81 3.94
CA GLY A 69 -19.63 23.72 3.65
C GLY A 69 -19.98 23.52 2.17
N ALA A 70 -18.97 23.48 1.28
CA ALA A 70 -19.18 23.35 -0.16
C ALA A 70 -19.73 21.98 -0.57
N ALA A 71 -19.41 20.92 0.18
CA ALA A 71 -19.92 19.57 -0.08
C ALA A 71 -19.82 18.66 1.16
N ALA A 72 -20.85 18.66 2.02
CA ALA A 72 -20.89 17.82 3.23
C ALA A 72 -20.71 16.30 2.96
N ALA A 73 -21.05 15.84 1.76
CA ALA A 73 -20.80 14.46 1.32
C ALA A 73 -19.31 14.10 1.28
N LEU A 74 -18.42 15.06 1.03
CA LEU A 74 -16.97 14.83 0.99
C LEU A 74 -16.41 14.40 2.35
N TRP A 75 -17.07 14.73 3.47
CA TRP A 75 -16.66 14.26 4.79
C TRP A 75 -16.62 12.74 4.87
N TRP A 76 -17.66 12.10 4.32
CA TRP A 76 -17.77 10.64 4.30
C TRP A 76 -16.78 10.00 3.31
N VAL A 77 -16.59 10.63 2.15
CA VAL A 77 -15.58 10.21 1.16
C VAL A 77 -14.18 10.26 1.76
N ALA A 78 -13.82 11.38 2.39
CA ALA A 78 -12.54 11.57 3.07
C ALA A 78 -12.34 10.55 4.19
N GLY A 79 -13.40 10.24 4.96
CA GLY A 79 -13.39 9.17 5.95
C GLY A 79 -13.08 7.79 5.36
N GLY A 80 -13.75 7.41 4.26
CA GLY A 80 -13.48 6.15 3.57
C GLY A 80 -12.06 6.05 3.00
N VAL A 81 -11.58 7.12 2.37
CA VAL A 81 -10.20 7.21 1.85
C VAL A 81 -9.17 7.09 2.97
N THR A 82 -9.40 7.78 4.09
CA THR A 82 -8.51 7.76 5.25
C THR A 82 -8.48 6.38 5.91
N ALA A 83 -9.64 5.74 6.08
CA ALA A 83 -9.72 4.38 6.62
C ALA A 83 -8.96 3.38 5.74
N TYR A 84 -9.08 3.49 4.42
CA TYR A 84 -8.30 2.66 3.50
C TYR A 84 -6.80 2.93 3.65
N GLY A 85 -6.39 4.20 3.64
CA GLY A 85 -4.98 4.58 3.80
C GLY A 85 -4.37 4.11 5.11
N ALA A 86 -5.11 4.20 6.22
CA ALA A 86 -4.68 3.69 7.52
C ALA A 86 -4.49 2.16 7.50
N LEU A 87 -5.44 1.42 6.93
CA LEU A 87 -5.33 -0.03 6.82
C LEU A 87 -4.21 -0.44 5.85
N TYR A 88 -4.01 0.30 4.77
CA TYR A 88 -2.89 0.11 3.85
C TYR A 88 -1.57 0.23 4.61
N LEU A 89 -1.33 1.34 5.32
CA LEU A 89 -0.10 1.56 6.08
C LEU A 89 0.12 0.49 7.15
N PHE A 90 -0.95 0.05 7.81
CA PHE A 90 -0.88 -1.06 8.76
C PHE A 90 -0.40 -2.35 8.09
N VAL A 91 -1.04 -2.79 7.00
CA VAL A 91 -0.65 -4.04 6.34
C VAL A 91 0.73 -3.91 5.72
N HIS A 92 0.99 -2.82 4.99
CA HIS A 92 2.22 -2.62 4.25
C HIS A 92 3.43 -2.38 5.19
N ASP A 93 3.41 -1.31 5.97
CA ASP A 93 4.58 -0.85 6.72
C ASP A 93 4.71 -1.54 8.08
N VAL A 94 3.59 -1.88 8.74
CA VAL A 94 3.63 -2.54 10.05
C VAL A 94 3.71 -4.05 9.91
N TYR A 95 2.82 -4.68 9.15
CA TYR A 95 2.76 -6.14 9.09
C TYR A 95 3.82 -6.74 8.17
N ILE A 96 3.89 -6.28 6.91
CA ILE A 96 4.75 -6.86 5.87
C ILE A 96 6.19 -6.41 6.03
N HIS A 97 6.44 -5.10 6.01
CA HIS A 97 7.79 -4.53 6.08
C HIS A 97 8.32 -4.42 7.51
N ARG A 98 7.44 -4.39 8.51
CA ARG A 98 7.78 -4.21 9.93
C ARG A 98 8.73 -3.03 10.16
N ARG A 99 8.40 -1.89 9.55
CA ARG A 99 9.10 -0.60 9.76
C ARG A 99 8.92 -0.08 11.19
N LEU A 100 7.81 -0.45 11.83
CA LEU A 100 7.54 -0.15 13.24
C LEU A 100 7.80 -1.39 14.11
N PRO A 101 8.30 -1.22 15.36
CA PRO A 101 8.60 -2.32 16.27
C PRO A 101 7.33 -2.87 16.95
N VAL A 102 6.30 -3.18 16.17
CA VAL A 102 5.02 -3.72 16.65
C VAL A 102 4.92 -5.18 16.25
N SER A 103 4.63 -6.05 17.22
CA SER A 103 4.36 -7.46 16.96
C SER A 103 2.89 -7.65 16.65
N VAL A 104 2.58 -8.11 15.45
CA VAL A 104 1.22 -8.43 15.02
C VAL A 104 1.07 -9.94 14.92
N PRO A 105 0.03 -10.55 15.52
CA PRO A 105 -0.20 -11.98 15.40
C PRO A 105 -0.43 -12.38 13.93
N ARG A 106 0.01 -13.59 13.59
CA ARG A 106 -0.16 -14.11 12.23
C ARG A 106 -1.61 -14.50 12.02
N LEU A 107 -2.23 -13.90 11.01
CA LEU A 107 -3.59 -14.23 10.59
C LEU A 107 -3.53 -14.72 9.14
N GLY A 108 -4.32 -15.74 8.81
CA GLY A 108 -4.28 -16.37 7.47
C GLY A 108 -4.45 -15.37 6.33
N TYR A 109 -5.34 -14.39 6.50
CA TYR A 109 -5.54 -13.32 5.52
C TYR A 109 -4.33 -12.39 5.40
N LEU A 110 -3.72 -11.97 6.52
CA LEU A 110 -2.55 -11.09 6.49
C LEU A 110 -1.32 -11.80 5.89
N GLU A 111 -1.16 -13.11 6.13
CA GLU A 111 -0.12 -13.90 5.47
C GLU A 111 -0.37 -14.04 3.96
N TRP A 112 -1.62 -14.16 3.52
CA TRP A 112 -1.95 -14.12 2.09
C TRP A 112 -1.59 -12.78 1.43
N LEU A 113 -1.88 -11.65 2.10
CA LEU A 113 -1.47 -10.32 1.63
C LEU A 113 0.06 -10.20 1.58
N ARG A 114 0.74 -10.67 2.62
CA ARG A 114 2.21 -10.67 2.69
C ARG A 114 2.85 -11.46 1.55
N GLU A 115 2.35 -12.65 1.29
CA GLU A 115 2.86 -13.50 0.20
C GLU A 115 2.57 -12.86 -1.17
N SER A 116 1.40 -12.27 -1.35
CA SER A 116 1.05 -11.55 -2.58
C SER A 116 2.00 -10.38 -2.83
N HIS A 117 2.27 -9.58 -1.80
CA HIS A 117 3.20 -8.46 -1.84
C HIS A 117 4.66 -8.91 -2.08
N ARG A 118 5.06 -10.04 -1.49
CA ARG A 118 6.38 -10.64 -1.71
C ARG A 118 6.58 -11.06 -3.17
N ARG A 119 5.59 -11.70 -3.79
CA ARG A 119 5.62 -12.05 -5.22
C ARG A 119 5.76 -10.81 -6.10
N HIS A 120 5.07 -9.74 -5.75
CA HIS A 120 5.22 -8.46 -6.41
C HIS A 120 6.65 -7.92 -6.30
N HIS A 121 7.25 -7.92 -5.11
CA HIS A 121 8.64 -7.48 -4.92
C HIS A 121 9.65 -8.29 -5.73
N VAL A 122 9.47 -9.61 -5.78
CA VAL A 122 10.37 -10.49 -6.55
C VAL A 122 10.17 -10.32 -8.05
N GLY A 123 8.92 -10.23 -8.52
CA GLY A 123 8.59 -10.19 -9.94
C GLY A 123 8.54 -8.80 -10.56
N SER A 124 8.52 -7.73 -9.76
CA SER A 124 8.20 -6.35 -10.21
C SER A 124 6.95 -6.30 -11.11
N GLY A 125 5.95 -7.13 -10.79
CA GLY A 125 4.79 -7.41 -11.62
C GLY A 125 3.55 -7.69 -10.77
N GLU A 126 2.51 -8.30 -11.33
CA GLU A 126 1.31 -8.64 -10.54
C GLU A 126 1.65 -9.51 -9.31
N PRO A 127 0.95 -9.35 -8.18
CA PRO A 127 -0.19 -8.43 -7.96
C PRO A 127 0.22 -7.01 -7.54
N TYR A 128 -0.46 -5.99 -8.06
CA TYR A 128 -0.29 -4.60 -7.58
C TYR A 128 -1.27 -4.19 -6.46
N GLY A 129 -2.35 -4.94 -6.25
CA GLY A 129 -3.35 -4.65 -5.21
C GLY A 129 -2.83 -4.91 -3.80
N MET A 130 -3.36 -4.20 -2.80
CA MET A 130 -2.87 -4.25 -1.43
C MET A 130 -3.78 -5.02 -0.50
N LEU A 131 -5.06 -4.64 -0.41
CA LEU A 131 -6.02 -5.31 0.48
C LEU A 131 -6.80 -6.39 -0.27
N LEU A 132 -6.91 -6.25 -1.59
CA LEU A 132 -7.52 -7.27 -2.43
C LEU A 132 -6.66 -7.44 -3.70
N PRO A 133 -5.49 -8.11 -3.60
CA PRO A 133 -4.63 -8.43 -4.74
C PRO A 133 -5.34 -9.38 -5.71
N LEU A 134 -6.24 -8.84 -6.52
CA LEU A 134 -6.97 -9.54 -7.57
C LEU A 134 -5.99 -9.90 -8.69
N VAL A 135 -5.38 -11.07 -8.57
CA VAL A 135 -4.56 -11.62 -9.65
C VAL A 135 -5.51 -12.22 -10.69
N ARG A 136 -5.52 -11.67 -11.90
CA ARG A 136 -6.13 -12.35 -13.04
C ARG A 136 -5.32 -13.63 -13.31
N ARG A 137 -5.90 -14.81 -13.04
CA ARG A 137 -5.29 -16.13 -13.31
C ARG A 137 -4.67 -16.13 -14.72
N GLY A 138 -3.36 -16.37 -14.83
CA GLY A 138 -2.68 -16.62 -16.11
C GLY A 138 -1.38 -15.87 -16.40
N ARG A 139 -0.91 -14.95 -15.55
CA ARG A 139 0.41 -14.30 -15.72
C ARG A 139 1.21 -14.32 -14.43
N ALA A 140 1.77 -15.48 -14.10
CA ALA A 140 2.84 -15.59 -13.12
C ALA A 140 4.15 -15.87 -13.87
N SER A 141 4.78 -14.82 -14.41
CA SER A 141 6.18 -14.91 -14.82
C SER A 141 7.03 -14.61 -13.58
N VAL A 142 7.33 -15.63 -12.79
CA VAL A 142 8.34 -15.52 -11.73
C VAL A 142 9.69 -15.81 -12.35
N THR A 143 10.42 -14.76 -12.74
CA THR A 143 11.87 -14.87 -12.97
C THR A 143 12.54 -14.79 -11.59
N SER A 144 13.46 -15.70 -11.30
CA SER A 144 14.04 -15.94 -9.97
C SER A 144 14.96 -14.81 -9.47
N ALA A 145 14.41 -13.65 -9.13
CA ALA A 145 15.15 -12.62 -8.40
C ALA A 145 15.22 -12.94 -6.88
N ARG A 146 16.32 -12.54 -6.22
CA ARG A 146 16.50 -12.71 -4.77
C ARG A 146 15.38 -11.98 -4.01
N ASP A 147 14.81 -12.63 -3.00
CA ASP A 147 13.73 -12.09 -2.17
C ASP A 147 14.25 -10.98 -1.23
N PRO A 148 13.88 -9.70 -1.44
CA PRO A 148 14.33 -8.60 -0.58
C PRO A 148 13.69 -8.66 0.82
N LEU A 149 12.60 -9.42 0.99
CA LEU A 149 11.90 -9.60 2.27
C LEU A 149 12.46 -10.77 3.08
N ASP A 150 13.36 -11.58 2.50
CA ASP A 150 14.04 -12.67 3.19
C ASP A 150 15.12 -12.12 4.15
N ARG A 151 14.79 -12.13 5.44
CA ARG A 151 15.67 -11.64 6.51
C ARG A 151 16.78 -12.62 6.90
N THR A 152 16.80 -13.85 6.39
CA THR A 152 17.90 -14.80 6.66
C THR A 152 19.23 -14.27 6.10
N VAL A 153 19.17 -13.61 4.93
CA VAL A 153 20.34 -12.99 4.27
C VAL A 153 20.84 -11.76 5.04
N ARG A 154 19.95 -10.98 5.66
CA ARG A 154 20.31 -9.73 6.37
C ARG A 154 21.08 -9.96 7.68
N ARG A 155 21.00 -11.16 8.27
CA ARG A 155 21.80 -11.53 9.46
C ARG A 155 23.22 -12.00 9.12
N ALA A 156 23.49 -12.38 7.88
CA ALA A 156 24.78 -12.91 7.47
C ALA A 156 25.81 -11.80 7.15
N SER A 157 25.38 -10.58 6.79
CA SER A 157 26.30 -9.48 6.46
C SER A 157 26.68 -8.58 7.64
N THR A 158 26.28 -8.94 8.85
CA THR A 158 26.60 -8.23 10.10
C THR A 158 27.45 -9.06 11.06
N ARG A 159 28.16 -10.07 10.53
CA ARG A 159 29.18 -10.83 11.27
C ARG A 159 30.53 -10.66 10.60
#